data_AF-A0A9D8PYF6-F1
#
_entry.id   AF-A0A9D8PYF6-F1
#
_cell.length_a   1.000
_cell.length_b   1.000
_cell.length_c   1.000
_cell.angle_alpha   90.00
_cell.angle_beta   90.00
_cell.angle_gamma   90.00
#
_symmetry.space_group_name_H-M   'P 1'
#
loop_
_entity.id
_entity.type
_entity.pdbx_description
1 polymer ?
#
loop_
_entity_poly.entity_id
_entity_poly.type
_entity_poly.pdbx_seq_one_letter_code
_entity_poly.pdbx_strand_id
1 'polypeptide(L)'
;MSKQVPPATPEINRLRAAAALIPIIESGLVTSTLSIERAATMASFCEWTVEQPPADPEAIRLAATVMSGMKRLKAVLSSVT
;
A
#
# COMPACT_ATOMS: atom_id res chain seq x y z
N MET A 1 24.91 -8.06 12.42
CA MET A 1 24.96 -6.85 11.57
C MET A 1 23.59 -6.20 11.60
N SER A 2 23.49 -5.01 12.20
CA SER A 2 22.28 -4.18 12.11
C SER A 2 22.10 -3.79 10.65
N LYS A 3 21.00 -4.23 10.02
CA LYS A 3 20.61 -3.70 8.72
C LYS A 3 20.34 -2.21 8.94
N GLN A 4 21.27 -1.35 8.54
CA GLN A 4 21.05 0.08 8.54
C GLN A 4 19.83 0.32 7.65
N VAL A 5 18.77 0.85 8.24
CA VAL A 5 17.59 1.26 7.49
C VAL A 5 18.07 2.35 6.52
N PRO A 6 17.86 2.19 5.21
CA PRO A 6 18.23 3.21 4.23
C PRO A 6 17.63 4.57 4.64
N PRO A 7 18.30 5.69 4.31
CA PRO A 7 17.85 7.02 4.68
C PRO A 7 16.38 7.20 4.33
N ALA A 8 15.59 7.62 5.32
CA ALA A 8 14.15 7.78 5.17
C ALA A 8 13.86 9.01 4.29
N THR A 9 13.75 8.82 2.98
CA THR A 9 13.24 9.86 2.08
C THR A 9 11.71 9.97 2.24
N PRO A 10 11.11 11.13 1.95
CA PRO A 10 9.66 11.26 1.94
C PRO A 10 8.96 10.21 1.06
N GLU A 11 9.56 9.85 -0.07
CA GLU A 11 9.06 8.81 -0.97
C GLU A 11 9.06 7.42 -0.33
N ILE A 12 10.20 6.99 0.23
CA ILE A 12 10.32 5.70 0.90
C ILE A 12 9.33 5.60 2.07
N ASN A 13 9.14 6.68 2.83
CA ASN A 13 8.19 6.70 3.95
C ASN A 13 6.74 6.54 3.49
N ARG A 14 6.34 7.22 2.41
CA ARG A 14 5.01 7.05 1.81
C ARG A 14 4.79 5.62 1.34
N LEU A 15 5.76 5.05 0.63
CA LEU A 15 5.70 3.68 0.13
C LEU A 15 5.64 2.65 1.27
N ARG A 16 6.39 2.85 2.35
CA ARG A 16 6.31 2.02 3.56
C ARG A 16 4.93 2.11 4.22
N ALA A 17 4.39 3.31 4.35
CA ALA A 17 3.06 3.53 4.90
C ALA A 17 1.99 2.82 4.06
N ALA A 18 2.02 2.97 2.74
CA ALA A 18 1.11 2.28 1.82
C ALA A 18 1.24 0.75 1.92
N ALA A 19 2.46 0.22 1.93
CA ALA A 19 2.71 -1.21 2.06
C ALA A 19 2.17 -1.80 3.37
N ALA A 20 2.29 -1.05 4.49
CA ALA A 20 1.74 -1.45 5.78
C ALA A 20 0.21 -1.28 5.86
N LEU A 21 -0.36 -0.32 5.13
CA LEU A 21 -1.79 -0.02 5.14
C LEU A 21 -2.60 -1.09 4.40
N ILE A 22 -2.07 -1.64 3.31
CA ILE A 22 -2.74 -2.66 2.49
C ILE A 22 -3.28 -3.85 3.33
N PRO A 23 -2.48 -4.57 4.13
CA PRO A 23 -3.01 -5.70 4.91
C PRO A 23 -4.03 -5.28 5.97
N ILE A 24 -3.95 -4.04 6.49
CA ILE A 24 -4.94 -3.49 7.41
C ILE A 24 -6.28 -3.29 6.69
N ILE A 25 -6.25 -2.76 5.48
CA ILE A 25 -7.44 -2.61 4.64
C ILE A 25 -8.03 -3.99 4.30
N GLU A 26 -7.22 -4.92 3.82
CA GLU A 26 -7.65 -6.29 3.47
C GLU A 26 -8.35 -6.95 4.67
N SER A 27 -7.73 -6.93 5.84
CA SER A 27 -8.32 -7.48 7.07
C SER A 27 -9.59 -6.73 7.50
N GLY A 28 -9.61 -5.41 7.38
CA GLY A 28 -10.76 -4.58 7.75
C GLY A 28 -12.00 -4.89 6.90
N LEU A 29 -11.80 -5.11 5.59
CA LEU A 29 -12.86 -5.51 4.67
C LEU A 29 -13.37 -6.93 4.98
N VAL A 30 -12.47 -7.90 5.17
CA VAL A 30 -12.85 -9.30 5.47
C VAL A 30 -13.63 -9.41 6.78
N THR A 31 -13.20 -8.69 7.82
CA THR A 31 -13.85 -8.68 9.13
C THR A 31 -15.05 -7.74 9.23
N SER A 32 -15.40 -7.03 8.15
CA SER A 32 -16.45 -6.00 8.12
C SER A 32 -16.29 -4.89 9.16
N THR A 33 -15.06 -4.64 9.63
CA THR A 33 -14.73 -3.56 10.58
C THR A 33 -14.42 -2.24 9.87
N LEU A 34 -14.23 -2.28 8.55
CA LEU A 34 -13.96 -1.14 7.69
C LEU A 34 -15.02 -1.07 6.59
N SER A 35 -15.68 0.10 6.43
CA SER A 35 -16.63 0.30 5.34
C SER A 35 -15.92 0.36 3.98
N ILE A 36 -16.63 0.02 2.90
CA ILE A 36 -16.12 0.06 1.53
C ILE A 36 -15.62 1.46 1.15
N GLU A 37 -16.32 2.52 1.57
CA GLU A 37 -15.94 3.91 1.28
C GLU A 37 -14.63 4.33 1.95
N ARG A 38 -14.44 3.98 3.22
CA ARG A 38 -13.17 4.18 3.94
C ARG A 38 -12.07 3.31 3.32
N ALA A 39 -12.44 2.08 2.98
CA ALA A 39 -11.85 1.17 2.01
C ALA A 39 -11.11 1.87 0.87
N ALA A 40 -11.94 2.43 0.00
CA ALA A 40 -11.54 3.10 -1.22
C ALA A 40 -10.65 4.32 -0.96
N THR A 41 -10.99 5.14 0.04
CA THR A 41 -10.19 6.33 0.40
C THR A 41 -8.76 5.96 0.79
N MET A 42 -8.58 4.92 1.60
CA MET A 42 -7.26 4.43 2.00
C MET A 42 -6.52 3.81 0.82
N ALA A 43 -7.23 3.09 -0.05
CA ALA A 43 -6.66 2.53 -1.28
C ALA A 43 -6.18 3.63 -2.25
N SER A 44 -6.90 4.77 -2.37
CA SER A 44 -6.46 5.90 -3.19
C SER A 44 -5.14 6.50 -2.74
N PHE A 45 -4.89 6.56 -1.41
CA PHE A 45 -3.57 6.93 -0.90
C PHE A 45 -2.49 5.95 -1.39
N CYS A 46 -2.73 4.64 -1.28
CA CYS A 46 -1.79 3.61 -1.73
C CYS A 46 -1.50 3.72 -3.23
N GLU A 47 -2.51 3.97 -4.07
CA GLU A 47 -2.33 4.19 -5.51
C GLU A 47 -1.46 5.40 -5.80
N TRP A 48 -1.74 6.53 -5.15
CA TRP A 48 -0.96 7.76 -5.33
C TRP A 48 0.53 7.56 -4.99
N THR A 49 0.87 6.70 -4.02
CA THR A 49 2.28 6.46 -3.68
C THR A 49 3.11 5.81 -4.78
N VAL A 50 2.47 5.17 -5.77
CA VAL A 50 3.12 4.48 -6.90
C VAL A 50 2.83 5.13 -8.25
N GLU A 51 2.21 6.32 -8.26
CA GLU A 51 1.87 7.04 -9.49
C GLU A 51 3.12 7.49 -10.25
N GLN A 52 4.19 7.85 -9.53
CA GLN A 52 5.48 8.23 -10.10
C GLN A 52 6.46 7.06 -10.03
N PRO A 53 7.22 6.78 -11.11
CA PRO A 53 8.20 5.70 -11.12
C PRO A 53 9.36 6.05 -10.17
N PRO A 54 9.62 5.22 -9.14
CA PRO A 54 10.74 5.46 -8.22
C PRO A 54 12.07 5.17 -8.90
N ALA A 55 13.09 5.99 -8.60
CA ALA A 55 14.46 5.80 -9.08
C ALA A 55 15.34 5.02 -8.09
N ASP A 56 15.01 5.10 -6.80
CA ASP A 56 15.76 4.42 -5.75
C ASP A 56 15.43 2.91 -5.70
N PRO A 57 16.43 2.01 -5.59
CA PRO A 57 16.19 0.56 -5.56
C PRO A 57 15.24 0.09 -4.44
N GLU A 58 15.30 0.69 -3.25
CA GLU A 58 14.40 0.35 -2.14
C GLU A 58 12.99 0.87 -2.42
N ALA A 59 12.86 2.09 -2.96
CA ALA A 59 11.58 2.61 -3.41
C ALA A 59 10.95 1.75 -4.52
N ILE A 60 11.74 1.25 -5.49
CA ILE A 60 11.28 0.29 -6.52
C ILE A 60 10.72 -0.99 -5.87
N ARG A 61 11.46 -1.56 -4.91
CA ARG A 61 11.04 -2.77 -4.20
C ARG A 61 9.73 -2.55 -3.42
N LEU A 62 9.61 -1.41 -2.74
CA LEU A 62 8.40 -1.06 -2.00
C LEU A 62 7.23 -0.79 -2.95
N ALA A 63 7.44 -0.07 -4.05
CA ALA A 63 6.42 0.19 -5.06
C ALA A 63 5.88 -1.11 -5.67
N ALA A 64 6.75 -2.08 -5.99
CA ALA A 64 6.32 -3.40 -6.46
C ALA A 64 5.45 -4.12 -5.41
N THR A 65 5.79 -3.99 -4.12
CA THR A 65 4.99 -4.53 -3.02
C THR A 65 3.61 -3.88 -2.94
N VAL A 66 3.56 -2.54 -3.01
CA VAL A 66 2.31 -1.76 -3.02
C VAL A 66 1.45 -2.12 -4.22
N MET A 67 2.01 -2.16 -5.43
CA MET A 67 1.28 -2.53 -6.65
C MET A 67 0.71 -3.96 -6.59
N SER A 68 1.47 -4.92 -6.08
CA SER A 68 0.99 -6.29 -5.86
C SER A 68 -0.17 -6.35 -4.87
N GLY A 69 -0.05 -5.62 -3.76
CA GLY A 69 -1.12 -5.50 -2.77
C GLY A 69 -2.37 -4.80 -3.30
N MET A 70 -2.20 -3.75 -4.10
CA MET A 70 -3.30 -3.04 -4.77
C MET A 70 -4.11 -3.97 -5.69
N LYS A 71 -3.45 -4.89 -6.41
CA LYS A 71 -4.16 -5.89 -7.24
C LYS A 71 -5.08 -6.78 -6.40
N ARG A 72 -4.62 -7.20 -5.22
CA ARG A 72 -5.44 -8.00 -4.29
C ARG A 72 -6.57 -7.19 -3.69
N LEU A 73 -6.30 -5.95 -3.24
CA LEU A 73 -7.33 -5.05 -2.74
C LEU A 73 -8.45 -4.80 -3.74
N LYS A 74 -8.10 -4.58 -5.02
CA LYS A 74 -9.09 -4.42 -6.09
C LYS A 74 -9.95 -5.67 -6.24
N ALA A 75 -9.35 -6.86 -6.19
CA ALA A 75 -10.10 -8.11 -6.25
C ALA A 75 -11.08 -8.26 -5.07
N VAL A 76 -10.65 -7.91 -3.84
CA VAL A 76 -11.51 -7.92 -2.65
C VAL A 76 -12.65 -6.92 -2.80
N LEU A 77 -12.37 -5.66 -3.15
CA LEU A 77 -13.39 -4.64 -3.32
C LEU A 77 -14.42 -5.02 -4.40
N SER A 78 -13.97 -5.53 -5.55
CA SER A 78 -14.85 -6.01 -6.62
C SER A 78 -15.69 -7.23 -6.24
N SER A 79 -15.32 -7.99 -5.20
CA SER A 79 -16.11 -9.13 -4.71
C SER A 79 -17.17 -8.74 -3.67
N VAL A 80 -17.06 -7.54 -3.10
CA VAL A 80 -17.94 -7.02 -2.04
C VAL A 80 -18.94 -5.99 -2.61
N THR A 81 -18.78 -5.61 -3.89
CA THR A 81 -19.73 -4.75 -4.63
C THR A 81 -20.71 -5.61 -5.42
#